data_AF-A0ABD5I9T2-F1
#
_entry.id   AF-A0ABD5I9T2-F1
#
_cell.length_a   1.000
_cell.length_b   1.000
_cell.length_c   1.000
_cell.angle_alpha   90.00
_cell.angle_beta   90.00
_cell.angle_gamma   90.00
#
_symmetry.space_group_name_H-M   'P 1'
#
loop_
_entity.id
_entity.type
_entity.pdbx_description
1 polymer ?
#
loop_
_entity_poly.entity_id
_entity_poly.type
_entity_poly.pdbx_seq_one_letter_code
_entity_poly.pdbx_strand_id
1 'polypeptide(L)'
;MSGNENIIFKNPFKESFRINSQDVYTWEQRNLVFCSNCNKILDAFELETGRHKYCCPICKKRIIKHFKKATYITKVYGKVFDYQDKIVYSCAFYHHILKFHFKSRKMQKMSLLYKYNVTHNKKTKHTYLVRKAKNPKNNRIANLTFGCIPKEWAFIFEHLQYMQQDPACNEFMEALLPSWLMQKQSLGLSDFPLFIMYPQLTALPIDFALNSKFRNEFKKAKEKRKQLLEVGYKQEKILEWLTEEASTKKERKYIADNSKMLFLYKFTLSIFKNVDIRQYFLREFEKVMRNGGYGMFIEGMFKKRYLKEFLDLKMYFSSEKQYANALIDFMKDLVTEFYHSPSEFFTIVKDIFKMKKKLIKEIADYQVPKFRSIGSFHDQLTRDYKKIKEKYIEIQYTDEEQKKLEMETDTHKLVLAKSNHQLVDVGSRLGICVGSYADAAINKKLFIVLVEDKVEDKVTHCLEINHDRRWKIVQAKAKYNDYPSEEVTRMLISYCKRKKILIDTYDIRMELAS
;
A
#
# COMPACT_ATOMS: atom_id res chain seq x y z
N MET A 1 5.36 -11.36 -1.10
CA MET A 1 5.87 -12.74 -1.01
C MET A 1 7.02 -12.71 -0.01
N SER A 2 6.74 -13.07 1.24
CA SER A 2 7.77 -13.36 2.23
C SER A 2 8.57 -14.56 1.73
N GLY A 3 9.90 -14.50 1.85
CA GLY A 3 10.83 -15.45 1.24
C GLY A 3 10.40 -16.90 1.45
N ASN A 4 10.55 -17.73 0.40
CA ASN A 4 10.27 -19.16 0.43
C ASN A 4 10.91 -19.79 1.68
N GLU A 5 10.08 -20.05 2.67
CA GLU A 5 10.44 -20.75 3.89
C GLU A 5 10.59 -22.22 3.52
N ASN A 6 11.80 -22.79 3.65
CA ASN A 6 12.03 -24.20 3.35
C ASN A 6 11.36 -25.07 4.41
N ILE A 7 10.10 -25.42 4.19
CA ILE A 7 9.40 -26.46 4.96
C ILE A 7 10.10 -27.79 4.67
N ILE A 8 10.41 -28.55 5.72
CA ILE A 8 10.97 -29.89 5.56
C ILE A 8 9.82 -30.91 5.59
N PHE A 9 9.69 -31.68 4.53
CA PHE A 9 8.63 -32.69 4.35
C PHE A 9 9.06 -34.12 4.75
N LYS A 10 10.12 -34.21 5.56
CA LYS A 10 10.70 -35.46 6.06
C LYS A 10 11.28 -35.27 7.46
N ASN A 11 11.43 -36.35 8.23
CA ASN A 11 12.02 -36.28 9.56
C ASN A 11 13.46 -35.70 9.50
N PRO A 12 13.72 -34.52 10.10
CA PRO A 12 15.02 -33.87 10.02
C PRO A 12 16.11 -34.63 10.78
N PHE A 13 15.77 -35.50 11.73
CA PHE A 13 16.74 -36.29 12.51
C PHE A 13 17.38 -37.44 11.73
N LYS A 14 17.03 -37.64 10.46
CA LYS A 14 17.75 -38.57 9.57
C LYS A 14 19.05 -37.98 9.04
N GLU A 15 19.26 -36.66 9.13
CA GLU A 15 20.41 -35.95 8.61
C GLU A 15 20.96 -34.97 9.66
N SER A 16 22.26 -34.67 9.63
CA SER A 16 22.81 -33.65 10.52
C SER A 16 22.33 -32.24 10.12
N PHE A 17 21.96 -31.40 11.09
CA PHE A 17 21.52 -30.02 10.85
C PHE A 17 21.89 -29.10 12.00
N ARG A 18 21.93 -27.78 11.74
CA ARG A 18 22.06 -26.74 12.77
C ARG A 18 20.77 -25.90 12.84
N ILE A 19 20.41 -25.39 14.01
CA ILE A 19 19.20 -24.60 14.24
C ILE A 19 19.47 -23.51 15.27
N ASN A 20 18.88 -22.32 15.12
CA ASN A 20 18.77 -21.34 16.20
C ASN A 20 17.45 -21.60 16.94
N SER A 21 17.52 -21.87 18.25
CA SER A 21 16.35 -22.17 19.08
C SER A 21 16.32 -21.25 20.30
N GLN A 22 15.10 -20.94 20.76
CA GLN A 22 14.85 -20.23 22.01
C GLN A 22 14.46 -21.22 23.11
N ASP A 23 14.92 -21.00 24.35
CA ASP A 23 14.46 -21.77 25.50
C ASP A 23 12.98 -21.51 25.78
N VAL A 24 12.27 -22.56 26.18
CA VAL A 24 10.82 -22.53 26.40
C VAL A 24 10.44 -21.68 27.62
N TYR A 25 11.38 -21.45 28.55
CA TYR A 25 11.15 -20.73 29.80
C TYR A 25 11.94 -19.42 29.88
N THR A 26 13.20 -19.40 29.45
CA THR A 26 14.09 -18.23 29.59
C THR A 26 14.16 -17.34 28.36
N TRP A 27 13.60 -17.76 27.23
CA TRP A 27 13.68 -17.08 25.93
C TRP A 27 15.11 -16.88 25.40
N GLU A 28 16.13 -17.47 26.06
CA GLU A 28 17.53 -17.40 25.67
C GLU A 28 17.72 -18.06 24.30
N GLN A 29 18.39 -17.37 23.37
CA GLN A 29 18.70 -17.89 22.04
C GLN A 29 20.01 -18.66 22.06
N ARG A 30 19.99 -19.91 21.57
CA ARG A 30 21.22 -20.67 21.31
C ARG A 30 21.23 -21.29 19.92
N ASN A 31 22.42 -21.34 19.33
CA ASN A 31 22.68 -22.13 18.15
C ASN A 31 22.95 -23.58 18.58
N LEU A 32 22.21 -24.52 18.01
CA LEU A 32 22.30 -25.93 18.29
C LEU A 32 22.69 -26.71 17.03
N VAL A 33 23.36 -27.83 17.21
CA VAL A 33 23.68 -28.80 16.16
C VAL A 33 23.13 -30.18 16.50
N PHE A 34 22.32 -30.74 15.62
CA PHE A 34 22.00 -32.16 15.63
C PHE A 34 22.96 -32.92 14.71
N CYS A 35 23.60 -33.95 15.25
CA CYS A 35 24.47 -34.84 14.47
C CYS A 35 23.82 -36.21 14.30
N SER A 36 23.51 -36.60 13.07
CA SER A 36 22.90 -37.91 12.77
C SER A 36 23.79 -39.10 13.16
N ASN A 37 25.12 -38.93 13.15
CA ASN A 37 26.06 -39.99 13.53
C ASN A 37 26.08 -40.22 15.04
N CYS A 38 26.03 -39.16 15.82
CA CYS A 38 26.03 -39.25 17.28
C CYS A 38 24.62 -39.36 17.87
N ASN A 39 23.59 -39.12 17.05
CA ASN A 39 22.19 -38.99 17.43
C ASN A 39 21.97 -38.06 18.65
N LYS A 40 22.74 -36.97 18.71
CA LYS A 40 22.69 -35.97 19.79
C LYS A 40 22.51 -34.58 19.23
N ILE A 41 21.83 -33.74 20.02
CA ILE A 41 21.75 -32.30 19.83
C ILE A 41 22.58 -31.61 20.90
N LEU A 42 23.43 -30.67 20.49
CA LEU A 42 24.41 -30.01 21.34
C LEU A 42 24.48 -28.53 20.99
N ASP A 43 25.06 -27.71 21.87
CA ASP A 43 25.42 -26.34 21.53
C ASP A 43 26.37 -26.36 20.33
N ALA A 44 26.10 -25.46 19.37
CA ALA A 44 26.85 -25.38 18.14
C ALA A 44 28.25 -24.84 18.45
N PHE A 45 29.28 -25.61 18.13
CA PHE A 45 30.66 -25.14 18.21
C PHE A 45 31.02 -24.40 16.92
N GLU A 46 31.39 -23.12 17.04
CA GLU A 46 31.86 -22.30 15.92
C GLU A 46 33.36 -22.49 15.69
N LEU A 47 33.74 -22.87 14.47
CA LEU A 47 35.14 -22.88 14.04
C LEU A 47 35.55 -21.47 13.60
N GLU A 48 36.65 -20.96 14.13
CA GLU A 48 37.14 -19.59 13.91
C GLU A 48 37.53 -19.31 12.45
N THR A 49 37.81 -20.34 11.65
CA THR A 49 38.25 -20.19 10.26
C THR A 49 37.52 -21.16 9.29
N GLY A 50 36.79 -20.60 8.33
CA GLY A 50 36.19 -21.34 7.21
C GLY A 50 34.82 -20.84 6.74
N ARG A 51 34.45 -21.12 5.46
CA ARG A 51 33.14 -20.79 4.86
C ARG A 51 31.93 -21.46 5.56
N HIS A 52 32.16 -22.46 6.41
CA HIS A 52 31.12 -23.20 7.12
C HIS A 52 31.46 -23.33 8.61
N LYS A 53 30.80 -22.53 9.46
CA LYS A 53 31.20 -22.31 10.85
C LYS A 53 30.89 -23.44 11.84
N TYR A 54 30.06 -24.45 11.54
CA TYR A 54 29.49 -25.33 12.58
C TYR A 54 29.87 -26.82 12.42
N CYS A 55 30.26 -27.46 13.53
CA CYS A 55 30.55 -28.89 13.60
C CYS A 55 29.92 -29.57 14.84
N CYS A 56 29.78 -30.89 14.79
CA CYS A 56 29.42 -31.69 15.97
C CYS A 56 30.57 -31.66 17.00
N PRO A 57 30.33 -31.24 18.26
CA PRO A 57 31.38 -31.20 19.28
C PRO A 57 32.03 -32.55 19.57
N ILE A 58 31.29 -33.66 19.40
CA ILE A 58 31.72 -35.03 19.70
C ILE A 58 32.55 -35.61 18.56
N CYS A 59 31.94 -35.82 17.38
CA CYS A 59 32.60 -36.52 16.27
C CYS A 59 33.24 -35.58 15.24
N LYS A 60 33.23 -34.26 15.50
CA LYS A 60 33.76 -33.20 14.61
C LYS A 60 33.18 -33.19 13.18
N LYS A 61 32.14 -33.99 12.91
CA LYS A 61 31.39 -33.96 11.63
C LYS A 61 30.91 -32.55 11.35
N ARG A 62 31.26 -32.04 10.16
CA ARG A 62 30.84 -30.72 9.69
C ARG A 62 29.34 -30.70 9.42
N ILE A 63 28.66 -29.61 9.79
CA ILE A 63 27.20 -29.47 9.67
C ILE A 63 26.87 -28.20 8.89
N ILE A 64 26.53 -28.40 7.62
CA ILE A 64 26.28 -27.29 6.68
C ILE A 64 24.80 -26.90 6.69
N LYS A 65 23.91 -27.90 6.79
CA LYS A 65 22.47 -27.73 6.66
C LYS A 65 21.90 -26.88 7.80
N HIS A 66 21.46 -25.67 7.50
CA HIS A 66 20.78 -24.78 8.44
C HIS A 66 19.27 -24.98 8.39
N PHE A 67 18.68 -25.28 9.54
CA PHE A 67 17.25 -25.46 9.73
C PHE A 67 16.66 -24.18 10.34
N LYS A 68 16.07 -23.34 9.49
CA LYS A 68 15.58 -21.99 9.85
C LYS A 68 14.33 -21.99 10.74
N LYS A 69 13.51 -23.05 10.69
CA LYS A 69 12.32 -23.23 11.53
C LYS A 69 12.23 -24.66 12.02
N ALA A 70 11.72 -24.86 13.22
CA ALA A 70 11.62 -26.15 13.90
C ALA A 70 10.42 -27.01 13.43
N THR A 71 9.88 -26.78 12.23
CA THR A 71 8.63 -27.41 11.75
C THR A 71 8.88 -28.37 10.59
N TYR A 72 8.41 -29.61 10.71
CA TYR A 72 8.42 -30.56 9.60
C TYR A 72 7.10 -31.34 9.51
N ILE A 73 6.74 -31.74 8.30
CA ILE A 73 5.47 -32.43 8.01
C ILE A 73 5.76 -33.89 7.67
N THR A 74 4.99 -34.83 8.23
CA THR A 74 5.08 -36.26 7.89
C THR A 74 3.73 -36.77 7.39
N LYS A 75 3.73 -37.43 6.22
CA LYS A 75 2.53 -38.05 5.63
C LYS A 75 1.96 -39.11 6.57
N VAL A 76 0.65 -39.12 6.73
CA VAL A 76 -0.10 -40.27 7.26
C VAL A 76 -0.76 -41.00 6.09
N TYR A 77 -1.54 -40.28 5.27
CA TYR A 77 -2.11 -40.82 4.05
C TYR A 77 -2.45 -39.69 3.06
N GLY A 78 -2.65 -40.06 1.80
CA GLY A 78 -3.24 -39.25 0.74
C GLY A 78 -3.92 -40.18 -0.24
N LYS A 79 -5.21 -39.95 -0.54
CA LYS A 79 -6.02 -40.79 -1.43
C LYS A 79 -7.03 -39.92 -2.18
N VAL A 80 -7.31 -40.32 -3.42
CA VAL A 80 -8.41 -39.76 -4.23
C VAL A 80 -9.59 -40.72 -4.20
N PHE A 81 -10.78 -40.16 -4.08
CA PHE A 81 -12.04 -40.89 -4.17
C PHE A 81 -12.89 -40.22 -5.24
N ASP A 82 -13.20 -40.97 -6.30
CA ASP A 82 -14.10 -40.52 -7.33
C ASP A 82 -15.51 -41.09 -7.08
N TYR A 83 -16.46 -40.21 -6.77
CA TYR A 83 -17.87 -40.54 -6.58
C TYR A 83 -18.69 -40.03 -7.78
N GLN A 84 -19.93 -40.50 -7.89
CA GLN A 84 -20.83 -40.09 -8.97
C GLN A 84 -21.02 -38.57 -9.06
N ASP A 85 -21.14 -37.87 -7.94
CA ASP A 85 -21.47 -36.45 -7.86
C ASP A 85 -20.27 -35.54 -7.51
N LYS A 86 -19.14 -36.11 -7.09
CA LYS A 86 -17.97 -35.36 -6.59
C LYS A 86 -16.68 -36.17 -6.66
N ILE A 87 -15.55 -35.46 -6.71
CA ILE A 87 -14.21 -36.05 -6.51
C ILE A 87 -13.64 -35.49 -5.21
N VAL A 88 -13.01 -36.36 -4.40
CA VAL A 88 -12.45 -35.99 -3.10
C VAL A 88 -10.99 -36.41 -3.01
N TYR A 89 -10.10 -35.46 -2.84
CA TYR A 89 -8.76 -35.72 -2.31
C TYR A 89 -8.81 -35.67 -0.78
N SER A 90 -8.54 -36.79 -0.12
CA SER A 90 -8.43 -36.85 1.34
C SER A 90 -6.99 -37.10 1.74
N CYS A 91 -6.48 -36.31 2.68
CA CYS A 91 -5.15 -36.49 3.21
C CYS A 91 -5.09 -36.26 4.72
N ALA A 92 -4.08 -36.85 5.33
CA ALA A 92 -3.70 -36.55 6.69
C ALA A 92 -2.19 -36.56 6.83
N PHE A 93 -1.71 -35.70 7.71
CA PHE A 93 -0.30 -35.57 8.00
C PHE A 93 -0.12 -35.00 9.40
N TYR A 94 1.03 -35.31 10.00
CA TYR A 94 1.44 -34.67 11.23
C TYR A 94 2.22 -33.41 10.90
N HIS A 95 1.83 -32.30 11.55
CA HIS A 95 2.68 -31.13 11.67
C HIS A 95 3.48 -31.28 12.96
N HIS A 96 4.81 -31.40 12.82
CA HIS A 96 5.70 -31.54 13.96
C HIS A 96 6.33 -30.21 14.31
N ILE A 97 6.20 -29.80 15.56
CA ILE A 97 6.91 -28.67 16.14
C ILE A 97 8.02 -29.24 17.01
N LEU A 98 9.26 -28.92 16.67
CA LEU A 98 10.42 -29.25 17.48
C LEU A 98 10.67 -28.10 18.45
N LYS A 99 10.78 -28.41 19.74
CA LYS A 99 11.19 -27.46 20.76
C LYS A 99 12.38 -28.04 21.50
N PHE A 100 13.44 -27.25 21.63
CA PHE A 100 14.56 -27.68 22.44
C PHE A 100 14.28 -27.36 23.90
N HIS A 101 14.39 -28.37 24.76
CA HIS A 101 14.24 -28.21 26.19
C HIS A 101 15.63 -28.16 26.82
N PHE A 102 16.09 -26.97 27.21
CA PHE A 102 17.50 -26.75 27.58
C PHE A 102 17.88 -27.50 28.85
N LYS A 103 17.01 -27.52 29.87
CA LYS A 103 17.24 -28.24 31.14
C LYS A 103 17.47 -29.74 30.93
N SER A 104 16.76 -30.36 29.99
CA SER A 104 16.90 -31.79 29.72
C SER A 104 17.84 -32.10 28.56
N ARG A 105 18.39 -31.08 27.88
CA ARG A 105 19.18 -31.18 26.65
C ARG A 105 18.59 -32.12 25.60
N LYS A 106 17.27 -32.11 25.46
CA LYS A 106 16.53 -32.99 24.53
C LYS A 106 15.65 -32.16 23.63
N MET A 107 15.60 -32.55 22.35
CA MET A 107 14.61 -32.00 21.43
C MET A 107 13.27 -32.69 21.69
N GLN A 108 12.27 -31.93 22.10
CA GLN A 108 10.91 -32.42 22.22
C GLN A 108 10.20 -32.28 20.87
N LYS A 109 9.51 -33.35 20.47
CA LYS A 109 8.70 -33.40 19.25
C LYS A 109 7.23 -33.35 19.63
N MET A 110 6.59 -32.20 19.42
CA MET A 110 5.14 -32.09 19.52
C MET A 110 4.53 -32.37 18.15
N SER A 111 3.60 -33.33 18.08
CA SER A 111 2.98 -33.75 16.81
C SER A 111 1.50 -33.43 16.84
N LEU A 112 1.06 -32.61 15.90
CA LEU A 112 -0.34 -32.27 15.73
C LEU A 112 -0.85 -32.94 14.45
N LEU A 113 -1.87 -33.78 14.57
CA LEU A 113 -2.50 -34.44 13.42
C LEU A 113 -3.45 -33.48 12.73
N TYR A 114 -3.25 -33.30 11.43
CA TYR A 114 -4.17 -32.58 10.57
C TYR A 114 -4.78 -33.53 9.56
N LYS A 115 -6.08 -33.40 9.34
CA LYS A 115 -6.86 -34.18 8.39
C LYS A 115 -7.62 -33.21 7.51
N TYR A 116 -7.54 -33.41 6.20
CA TYR A 116 -8.19 -32.55 5.22
C TYR A 116 -8.92 -33.37 4.16
N ASN A 117 -10.03 -32.82 3.68
CA ASN A 117 -10.61 -33.19 2.40
C ASN A 117 -10.63 -31.96 1.50
N VAL A 118 -10.19 -32.11 0.25
CA VAL A 118 -10.52 -31.21 -0.84
C VAL A 118 -11.61 -31.89 -1.66
N THR A 119 -12.77 -31.27 -1.79
CA THR A 119 -13.94 -31.86 -2.44
C THR A 119 -14.38 -30.97 -3.58
N HIS A 120 -14.40 -31.51 -4.80
CA HIS A 120 -14.96 -30.85 -5.98
C HIS A 120 -16.29 -31.49 -6.34
N ASN A 121 -17.36 -30.69 -6.38
CA ASN A 121 -18.68 -31.16 -6.80
C ASN A 121 -18.82 -31.08 -8.33
N LYS A 122 -19.04 -32.21 -8.99
CA LYS A 122 -19.06 -32.33 -10.45
C LYS A 122 -20.19 -31.54 -11.11
N LYS A 123 -21.32 -31.38 -10.42
CA LYS A 123 -22.53 -30.68 -10.91
C LYS A 123 -22.42 -29.16 -10.76
N THR A 124 -22.10 -28.70 -9.56
CA THR A 124 -22.04 -27.27 -9.22
C THR A 124 -20.69 -26.62 -9.53
N LYS A 125 -19.67 -27.43 -9.83
CA LYS A 125 -18.27 -27.02 -10.04
C LYS A 125 -17.62 -26.31 -8.84
N HIS A 126 -18.26 -26.35 -7.67
CA HIS A 126 -17.68 -25.80 -6.46
C HIS A 126 -16.62 -26.72 -5.85
N THR A 127 -15.52 -26.11 -5.38
CA THR A 127 -14.46 -26.80 -4.65
C THR A 127 -14.36 -26.29 -3.22
N TYR A 128 -14.29 -27.22 -2.27
CA TYR A 128 -14.21 -26.92 -0.83
C TYR A 128 -13.00 -27.58 -0.21
N LEU A 129 -12.34 -26.86 0.69
CA LEU A 129 -11.36 -27.41 1.62
C LEU A 129 -12.03 -27.60 2.99
N VAL A 130 -11.97 -28.82 3.50
CA VAL A 130 -12.56 -29.19 4.79
C VAL A 130 -11.44 -29.66 5.72
N ARG A 131 -11.18 -28.91 6.79
CA ARG A 131 -10.32 -29.37 7.88
C ARG A 131 -11.15 -30.22 8.84
N LYS A 132 -10.82 -31.50 8.93
CA LYS A 132 -11.56 -32.47 9.74
C LYS A 132 -11.16 -32.35 11.22
N ALA A 133 -12.16 -32.29 12.09
CA ALA A 133 -12.00 -32.37 13.54
C ALA A 133 -12.34 -33.78 14.04
N LYS A 134 -12.09 -34.06 15.33
CA LYS A 134 -12.53 -35.31 15.98
C LYS A 134 -14.06 -35.43 15.95
N ASN A 135 -14.77 -34.36 16.29
CA ASN A 135 -16.21 -34.25 16.13
C ASN A 135 -16.53 -33.62 14.75
N PRO A 136 -17.24 -34.31 13.85
CA PRO A 136 -17.59 -33.78 12.53
C PRO A 136 -18.35 -32.44 12.55
N LYS A 137 -19.12 -32.15 13.61
CA LYS A 137 -19.81 -30.86 13.80
C LYS A 137 -18.84 -29.68 13.90
N ASN A 138 -17.59 -29.95 14.26
CA ASN A 138 -16.53 -28.95 14.41
C ASN A 138 -15.60 -28.88 13.18
N ASN A 139 -15.98 -29.50 12.07
CA ASN A 139 -15.23 -29.36 10.82
C ASN A 139 -15.22 -27.91 10.38
N ARG A 140 -14.05 -27.41 9.98
CA ARG A 140 -13.94 -26.09 9.37
C ARG A 140 -13.99 -26.23 7.85
N ILE A 141 -14.76 -25.39 7.17
CA ILE A 141 -14.98 -25.47 5.72
C ILE A 141 -14.59 -24.14 5.09
N ALA A 142 -13.84 -24.18 4.00
CA ALA A 142 -13.50 -23.03 3.18
C ALA A 142 -13.86 -23.30 1.72
N ASN A 143 -14.52 -22.34 1.07
CA ASN A 143 -14.81 -22.42 -0.36
C ASN A 143 -13.59 -21.94 -1.16
N LEU A 144 -12.92 -22.87 -1.84
CA LEU A 144 -11.75 -22.61 -2.67
C LEU A 144 -12.08 -22.20 -4.11
N THR A 145 -13.36 -22.25 -4.52
CA THR A 145 -13.79 -22.00 -5.91
C THR A 145 -13.23 -20.70 -6.50
N PHE A 146 -13.06 -19.66 -5.67
CA PHE A 146 -12.52 -18.35 -6.08
C PHE A 146 -11.10 -18.09 -5.56
N GLY A 147 -10.37 -19.14 -5.15
CA GLY A 147 -9.03 -19.02 -4.58
C GLY A 147 -8.96 -18.30 -3.22
N CYS A 148 -10.06 -18.27 -2.48
CA CYS A 148 -10.11 -17.72 -1.14
C CYS A 148 -9.52 -18.72 -0.13
N ILE A 149 -8.27 -18.50 0.28
CA ILE A 149 -7.60 -19.29 1.32
C ILE A 149 -8.05 -18.81 2.71
N PRO A 150 -8.42 -19.71 3.65
CA PRO A 150 -8.84 -19.34 5.00
C PRO A 150 -7.62 -18.96 5.87
N LYS A 151 -7.16 -17.72 5.77
CA LYS A 151 -5.92 -17.23 6.43
C LYS A 151 -5.89 -17.38 7.95
N GLU A 152 -7.06 -17.44 8.59
CA GLU A 152 -7.21 -17.64 10.04
C GLU A 152 -6.90 -19.09 10.49
N TRP A 153 -6.78 -20.02 9.56
CA TRP A 153 -6.43 -21.40 9.89
C TRP A 153 -4.92 -21.52 10.08
N ALA A 154 -4.50 -21.85 11.30
CA ALA A 154 -3.10 -22.08 11.63
C ALA A 154 -2.42 -23.04 10.63
N PHE A 155 -1.26 -22.62 10.14
CA PHE A 155 -0.38 -23.33 9.20
C PHE A 155 -1.00 -23.67 7.83
N ILE A 156 -2.08 -22.98 7.41
CA ILE A 156 -2.79 -23.32 6.18
C ILE A 156 -1.91 -23.25 4.92
N PHE A 157 -1.02 -22.27 4.83
CA PHE A 157 -0.16 -22.11 3.65
C PHE A 157 0.84 -23.26 3.53
N GLU A 158 1.45 -23.63 4.65
CA GLU A 158 2.36 -24.77 4.77
C GLU A 158 1.66 -26.08 4.42
N HIS A 159 0.41 -26.23 4.86
CA HIS A 159 -0.42 -27.39 4.56
C HIS A 159 -0.79 -27.48 3.08
N LEU A 160 -1.15 -26.36 2.44
CA LEU A 160 -1.45 -26.34 1.00
C LEU A 160 -0.19 -26.64 0.17
N GLN A 161 0.97 -26.08 0.54
CA GLN A 161 2.24 -26.39 -0.11
C GLN A 161 2.61 -27.86 0.03
N TYR A 162 2.40 -28.45 1.21
CA TYR A 162 2.59 -29.87 1.41
C TYR A 162 1.65 -30.72 0.56
N MET A 163 0.35 -30.38 0.55
CA MET A 163 -0.65 -31.10 -0.25
C MET A 163 -0.27 -31.13 -1.72
N GLN A 164 0.23 -30.03 -2.28
CA GLN A 164 0.67 -29.94 -3.68
C GLN A 164 1.85 -30.86 -4.02
N GLN A 165 2.59 -31.36 -3.03
CA GLN A 165 3.66 -32.34 -3.23
C GLN A 165 3.19 -33.79 -3.06
N ASP A 166 1.98 -34.00 -2.55
CA ASP A 166 1.41 -35.34 -2.45
C ASP A 166 1.02 -35.85 -3.84
N PRO A 167 1.54 -36.99 -4.32
CA PRO A 167 1.13 -37.56 -5.62
C PRO A 167 -0.39 -37.71 -5.78
N ALA A 168 -1.12 -38.00 -4.69
CA ALA A 168 -2.58 -38.10 -4.72
C ALA A 168 -3.26 -36.74 -4.98
N CYS A 169 -2.61 -35.62 -4.63
CA CYS A 169 -3.10 -34.30 -4.99
C CYS A 169 -2.96 -34.04 -6.50
N ASN A 170 -1.89 -34.52 -7.12
CA ASN A 170 -1.69 -34.40 -8.57
C ASN A 170 -2.72 -35.23 -9.32
N GLU A 171 -2.93 -36.49 -8.91
CA GLU A 171 -3.99 -37.36 -9.45
C GLU A 171 -5.37 -36.68 -9.36
N PHE A 172 -5.68 -36.06 -8.22
CA PHE A 172 -6.92 -35.31 -8.04
C PHE A 172 -7.06 -34.11 -8.99
N MET A 173 -5.97 -33.37 -9.24
CA MET A 173 -5.98 -32.23 -10.16
C MET A 173 -6.08 -32.70 -11.62
N GLU A 174 -5.37 -33.76 -11.99
CA GLU A 174 -5.41 -34.38 -13.33
C GLU A 174 -6.80 -34.93 -13.66
N ALA A 175 -7.52 -35.48 -12.68
CA ALA A 175 -8.90 -35.93 -12.86
C ALA A 175 -9.89 -34.79 -13.15
N LEU A 176 -9.52 -33.53 -12.90
CA LEU A 176 -10.40 -32.37 -13.00
C LEU A 176 -10.00 -31.38 -14.10
N LEU A 177 -8.72 -31.30 -14.45
CA LEU A 177 -8.18 -30.28 -15.34
C LEU A 177 -7.73 -30.88 -16.67
N PRO A 178 -7.98 -30.19 -17.80
CA PRO A 178 -7.42 -30.59 -19.08
C PRO A 178 -5.88 -30.61 -19.04
N SER A 179 -5.28 -31.59 -19.71
CA SER A 179 -3.82 -31.77 -19.79
C SER A 179 -3.08 -30.52 -20.29
N TRP A 180 -3.65 -29.80 -21.27
CA TRP A 180 -3.05 -28.56 -21.81
C TRP A 180 -2.95 -27.43 -20.78
N LEU A 181 -3.85 -27.38 -19.79
CA LEU A 181 -3.84 -26.37 -18.74
C LEU A 181 -2.79 -26.73 -17.67
N MET A 182 -2.64 -28.01 -17.38
CA MET A 182 -1.62 -28.55 -16.46
C MET A 182 -0.19 -28.40 -17.02
N GLN A 183 0.00 -28.61 -18.32
CA GLN A 183 1.33 -28.53 -18.95
C GLN A 183 1.85 -27.10 -19.08
N LYS A 184 0.95 -26.12 -19.25
CA LYS A 184 1.38 -24.74 -19.43
C LYS A 184 1.95 -24.13 -18.16
N GLN A 185 1.50 -24.54 -16.97
CA GLN A 185 1.76 -23.81 -15.72
C GLN A 185 1.61 -24.65 -14.44
N SER A 186 2.35 -24.28 -13.39
CA SER A 186 2.18 -24.85 -12.05
C SER A 186 0.97 -24.23 -11.32
N LEU A 187 -0.23 -24.73 -11.58
CA LEU A 187 -1.42 -24.35 -10.83
C LEU A 187 -1.41 -25.00 -9.44
N GLY A 188 -1.55 -24.19 -8.40
CA GLY A 188 -1.72 -24.68 -7.04
C GLY A 188 -3.14 -25.18 -6.75
N LEU A 189 -3.28 -25.96 -5.68
CA LEU A 189 -4.57 -26.42 -5.14
C LEU A 189 -5.59 -25.28 -4.86
N SER A 190 -5.10 -24.07 -4.57
CA SER A 190 -5.95 -22.88 -4.37
C SER A 190 -6.35 -22.18 -5.68
N ASP A 191 -5.73 -22.53 -6.80
CA ASP A 191 -5.81 -21.72 -8.02
C ASP A 191 -6.68 -22.34 -9.10
N PHE A 192 -6.52 -23.65 -9.29
CA PHE A 192 -7.24 -24.38 -10.32
C PHE A 192 -8.78 -24.33 -10.21
N PRO A 193 -9.43 -24.25 -9.02
CA PRO A 193 -10.88 -24.29 -8.95
C PRO A 193 -11.57 -23.15 -9.70
N LEU A 194 -10.90 -21.99 -9.78
CA LEU A 194 -11.41 -20.83 -10.50
C LEU A 194 -11.54 -21.13 -12.00
N PHE A 195 -10.56 -21.83 -12.58
CA PHE A 195 -10.54 -22.16 -14.01
C PHE A 195 -11.45 -23.34 -14.36
N ILE A 196 -11.80 -24.20 -13.39
CA ILE A 196 -12.87 -25.19 -13.62
C ILE A 196 -14.23 -24.50 -13.71
N MET A 197 -14.50 -23.55 -12.80
CA MET A 197 -15.78 -22.86 -12.79
C MET A 197 -15.90 -21.83 -13.92
N TYR A 198 -14.80 -21.16 -14.26
CA TYR A 198 -14.73 -20.14 -15.31
C TYR A 198 -13.53 -20.39 -16.25
N PRO A 199 -13.58 -21.43 -17.09
CA PRO A 199 -12.54 -21.73 -18.08
C PRO A 199 -12.19 -20.55 -18.98
N GLN A 200 -13.16 -19.67 -19.26
CA GLN A 200 -12.98 -18.43 -20.02
C GLN A 200 -11.81 -17.56 -19.52
N LEU A 201 -11.54 -17.57 -18.20
CA LEU A 201 -10.47 -16.77 -17.61
C LEU A 201 -9.07 -17.21 -18.05
N THR A 202 -8.91 -18.40 -18.65
CA THR A 202 -7.61 -18.83 -19.22
C THR A 202 -7.21 -18.00 -20.45
N ALA A 203 -8.13 -17.23 -21.02
CA ALA A 203 -7.82 -16.30 -22.12
C ALA A 203 -7.17 -14.99 -21.62
N LEU A 204 -7.26 -14.70 -20.33
CA LEU A 204 -6.57 -13.58 -19.69
C LEU A 204 -5.15 -13.99 -19.28
N PRO A 205 -4.24 -13.01 -19.10
CA PRO A 205 -2.95 -13.30 -18.48
C PRO A 205 -3.14 -13.93 -17.10
N ILE A 206 -2.43 -15.03 -16.84
CA ILE A 206 -2.69 -15.84 -15.65
C ILE A 206 -2.40 -15.07 -14.35
N ASP A 207 -1.32 -14.29 -14.27
CA ASP A 207 -0.98 -13.48 -13.10
C ASP A 207 -2.11 -12.51 -12.72
N PHE A 208 -2.89 -12.06 -13.71
CA PHE A 208 -4.08 -11.25 -13.50
C PHE A 208 -5.21 -12.10 -12.91
N ALA A 209 -5.55 -13.24 -13.53
CA ALA A 209 -6.62 -14.11 -13.07
C ALA A 209 -6.34 -14.76 -11.69
N LEU A 210 -5.06 -14.99 -11.37
CA LEU A 210 -4.59 -15.48 -10.07
C LEU A 210 -4.51 -14.38 -9.00
N ASN A 211 -4.59 -13.10 -9.38
CA ASN A 211 -4.46 -12.00 -8.45
C ASN A 211 -5.55 -12.04 -7.36
N SER A 212 -5.14 -12.05 -6.09
CA SER A 212 -6.06 -12.16 -4.96
C SER A 212 -7.10 -11.03 -4.88
N LYS A 213 -6.74 -9.79 -5.27
CA LYS A 213 -7.68 -8.67 -5.28
C LYS A 213 -8.70 -8.85 -6.41
N PHE A 214 -8.27 -9.27 -7.59
CA PHE A 214 -9.17 -9.52 -8.72
C PHE A 214 -10.19 -10.59 -8.36
N ARG A 215 -9.72 -11.72 -7.83
CA ARG A 215 -10.58 -12.83 -7.39
C ARG A 215 -11.61 -12.41 -6.35
N ASN A 216 -11.21 -11.56 -5.40
CA ASN A 216 -12.12 -11.04 -4.38
C ASN A 216 -13.21 -10.15 -4.98
N GLU A 217 -12.87 -9.27 -5.92
CA GLU A 217 -13.86 -8.43 -6.61
C GLU A 217 -14.76 -9.25 -7.54
N PHE A 218 -14.18 -10.20 -8.28
CA PHE A 218 -14.91 -11.14 -9.14
C PHE A 218 -15.89 -12.00 -8.34
N LYS A 219 -15.50 -12.48 -7.14
CA LYS A 219 -16.37 -13.20 -6.20
C LYS A 219 -17.56 -12.36 -5.72
N LYS A 220 -17.43 -11.04 -5.61
CA LYS A 220 -18.55 -10.15 -5.23
C LYS A 220 -19.47 -9.85 -6.43
N ALA A 221 -18.95 -9.86 -7.65
CA ALA A 221 -19.66 -9.44 -8.86
C ALA A 221 -20.56 -10.55 -9.48
N LYS A 222 -21.68 -10.88 -8.82
CA LYS A 222 -22.59 -11.98 -9.24
C LYS A 222 -23.00 -11.91 -10.70
N GLU A 223 -23.43 -10.75 -11.17
CA GLU A 223 -23.92 -10.59 -12.55
C GLU A 223 -22.80 -10.73 -13.59
N LYS A 224 -21.61 -10.17 -13.32
CA LYS A 224 -20.43 -10.37 -14.18
C LYS A 224 -20.06 -11.83 -14.31
N ARG A 225 -20.19 -12.62 -13.24
CA ARG A 225 -19.92 -14.07 -13.28
C ARG A 225 -20.93 -14.83 -14.14
N LYS A 226 -22.22 -14.46 -14.08
CA LYS A 226 -23.23 -15.06 -14.97
C LYS A 226 -22.93 -14.74 -16.43
N GLN A 227 -22.67 -13.46 -16.72
CA GLN A 227 -22.30 -13.00 -18.06
C GLN A 227 -21.11 -13.80 -18.60
N LEU A 228 -20.05 -13.99 -17.79
CA LEU A 228 -18.85 -14.71 -18.23
C LEU A 228 -19.15 -16.13 -18.75
N LEU A 229 -20.15 -16.82 -18.18
CA LEU A 229 -20.52 -18.17 -18.61
C LEU A 229 -21.07 -18.21 -20.04
N GLU A 230 -21.61 -17.08 -20.51
CA GLU A 230 -22.14 -16.90 -21.87
C GLU A 230 -21.07 -16.38 -22.84
N VAL A 231 -19.94 -15.87 -22.33
CA VAL A 231 -18.85 -15.40 -23.17
C VAL A 231 -18.04 -16.60 -23.68
N GLY A 232 -17.87 -16.67 -25.00
CA GLY A 232 -17.00 -17.67 -25.63
C GLY A 232 -15.53 -17.51 -25.24
N TYR A 233 -14.67 -18.40 -25.76
CA TYR A 233 -13.27 -18.52 -25.32
C TYR A 233 -12.28 -17.57 -26.02
N LYS A 234 -12.74 -16.75 -26.96
CA LYS A 234 -11.87 -15.82 -27.70
C LYS A 234 -11.37 -14.72 -26.78
N GLN A 235 -10.06 -14.49 -26.73
CA GLN A 235 -9.44 -13.47 -25.88
C GLN A 235 -10.07 -12.08 -26.07
N GLU A 236 -10.39 -11.68 -27.30
CA GLU A 236 -11.06 -10.40 -27.58
C GLU A 236 -12.40 -10.26 -26.85
N LYS A 237 -13.21 -11.33 -26.82
CA LYS A 237 -14.52 -11.36 -26.14
C LYS A 237 -14.38 -11.33 -24.63
N ILE A 238 -13.37 -12.01 -24.10
CA ILE A 238 -13.09 -11.97 -22.66
C ILE A 238 -12.58 -10.61 -22.22
N LEU A 239 -11.74 -9.96 -23.04
CA LEU A 239 -11.31 -8.59 -22.78
C LEU A 239 -12.49 -7.62 -22.84
N GLU A 240 -13.33 -7.70 -23.88
CA GLU A 240 -14.57 -6.91 -24.00
C GLU A 240 -15.49 -7.08 -22.79
N TRP A 241 -15.69 -8.31 -22.30
CA TRP A 241 -16.48 -8.57 -21.09
C TRP A 241 -15.88 -7.91 -19.84
N LEU A 242 -14.56 -7.98 -19.70
CA LEU A 242 -13.84 -7.46 -18.55
C LEU A 242 -13.86 -5.93 -18.53
N THR A 243 -13.59 -5.30 -19.67
CA THR A 243 -13.40 -3.86 -19.81
C THR A 243 -14.68 -3.12 -20.16
N GLU A 244 -15.70 -3.82 -20.67
CA GLU A 244 -16.95 -3.26 -21.22
C GLU A 244 -16.77 -2.49 -22.53
N GLU A 245 -15.58 -2.54 -23.13
CA GLU A 245 -15.25 -1.87 -24.39
C GLU A 245 -14.44 -2.77 -25.31
N ALA A 246 -14.62 -2.59 -26.62
CA ALA A 246 -13.82 -3.26 -27.64
C ALA A 246 -12.36 -2.82 -27.57
N SER A 247 -11.46 -3.81 -27.65
CA SER A 247 -10.02 -3.57 -27.72
C SER A 247 -9.53 -3.58 -29.17
N THR A 248 -8.53 -2.77 -29.48
CA THR A 248 -7.84 -2.84 -30.78
C THR A 248 -6.81 -3.98 -30.79
N LYS A 249 -6.38 -4.43 -31.98
CA LYS A 249 -5.32 -5.44 -32.12
C LYS A 249 -4.01 -5.00 -31.45
N LYS A 250 -3.69 -3.70 -31.50
CA LYS A 250 -2.49 -3.10 -30.90
C LYS A 250 -2.56 -3.12 -29.37
N GLU A 251 -3.71 -2.76 -28.78
CA GLU A 251 -3.92 -2.83 -27.33
C GLU A 251 -3.88 -4.29 -26.82
N ARG A 252 -4.50 -5.23 -27.53
CA ARG A 252 -4.42 -6.66 -27.18
C ARG A 252 -2.98 -7.18 -27.16
N LYS A 253 -2.17 -6.81 -28.18
CA LYS A 253 -0.75 -7.17 -28.21
C LYS A 253 0.00 -6.58 -27.01
N TYR A 254 -0.20 -5.29 -26.71
CA TYR A 254 0.44 -4.64 -25.56
C TYR A 254 0.09 -5.30 -24.21
N ILE A 255 -1.18 -5.68 -24.01
CA ILE A 255 -1.63 -6.38 -22.79
C ILE A 255 -1.03 -7.78 -22.69
N ALA A 256 -0.92 -8.50 -23.81
CA ALA A 256 -0.30 -9.82 -23.84
C ALA A 256 1.18 -9.74 -23.45
N ASP A 257 1.89 -8.73 -23.97
CA ASP A 257 3.30 -8.48 -23.66
C ASP A 257 3.50 -7.94 -22.23
N ASN A 258 2.48 -7.25 -21.67
CA ASN A 258 2.54 -6.58 -20.36
C ASN A 258 1.33 -6.94 -19.50
N SER A 259 1.25 -8.21 -19.08
CA SER A 259 0.10 -8.79 -18.34
C SER A 259 -0.38 -7.97 -17.14
N LYS A 260 0.54 -7.32 -16.42
CA LYS A 260 0.26 -6.48 -15.25
C LYS A 260 -0.49 -5.18 -15.60
N MET A 261 -0.42 -4.75 -16.86
CA MET A 261 -1.08 -3.53 -17.33
C MET A 261 -2.58 -3.71 -17.57
N LEU A 262 -3.10 -4.95 -17.56
CA LEU A 262 -4.54 -5.17 -17.74
C LEU A 262 -5.39 -4.46 -16.67
N PHE A 263 -4.87 -4.32 -15.44
CA PHE A 263 -5.52 -3.54 -14.38
C PHE A 263 -5.65 -2.07 -14.75
N LEU A 264 -4.58 -1.50 -15.29
CA LEU A 264 -4.53 -0.10 -15.71
C LEU A 264 -5.31 0.12 -17.01
N TYR A 265 -5.35 -0.86 -17.89
CA TYR A 265 -6.06 -0.76 -19.17
C TYR A 265 -7.57 -0.54 -18.98
N LYS A 266 -8.23 -1.28 -18.06
CA LYS A 266 -9.64 -1.00 -17.75
C LYS A 266 -9.83 0.42 -17.22
N PHE A 267 -8.91 0.88 -16.37
CA PHE A 267 -8.94 2.25 -15.86
C PHE A 267 -8.85 3.27 -17.01
N THR A 268 -7.90 3.11 -17.93
CA THR A 268 -7.70 4.07 -19.03
C THR A 268 -8.85 4.09 -20.03
N LEU A 269 -9.48 2.94 -20.32
CA LEU A 269 -10.69 2.89 -21.15
C LEU A 269 -11.83 3.72 -20.54
N SER A 270 -11.99 3.63 -19.22
CA SER A 270 -13.04 4.37 -18.53
C SER A 270 -12.82 5.89 -18.64
N ILE A 271 -11.57 6.37 -18.55
CA ILE A 271 -11.28 7.80 -18.41
C ILE A 271 -10.82 8.51 -19.70
N PHE A 272 -10.35 7.79 -20.73
CA PHE A 272 -9.84 8.39 -21.98
C PHE A 272 -10.50 7.78 -23.21
N LYS A 273 -11.14 8.62 -24.03
CA LYS A 273 -11.74 8.23 -25.29
C LYS A 273 -10.69 8.10 -26.40
N ASN A 274 -9.68 8.96 -26.41
CA ASN A 274 -8.63 8.95 -27.43
C ASN A 274 -7.63 7.80 -27.21
N VAL A 275 -7.48 6.95 -28.23
CA VAL A 275 -6.61 5.76 -28.23
C VAL A 275 -5.13 6.12 -28.05
N ASP A 276 -4.66 7.19 -28.67
CA ASP A 276 -3.26 7.62 -28.59
C ASP A 276 -2.92 8.15 -27.20
N ILE A 277 -3.85 8.88 -26.58
CA ILE A 277 -3.71 9.34 -25.19
C ILE A 277 -3.70 8.16 -24.23
N ARG A 278 -4.56 7.15 -24.43
CA ARG A 278 -4.50 5.91 -23.64
C ARG A 278 -3.15 5.22 -23.75
N GLN A 279 -2.62 5.07 -24.97
CA GLN A 279 -1.33 4.42 -25.19
C GLN A 279 -0.17 5.22 -24.59
N TYR A 280 -0.19 6.54 -24.70
CA TYR A 280 0.76 7.42 -24.05
C TYR A 280 0.70 7.24 -22.53
N PHE A 281 -0.50 7.31 -21.95
CA PHE A 281 -0.69 7.16 -20.51
C PHE A 281 -0.20 5.81 -20.01
N LEU A 282 -0.57 4.70 -20.66
CA LEU A 282 -0.12 3.35 -20.24
C LEU A 282 1.41 3.26 -20.20
N ARG A 283 2.11 3.78 -21.23
CA ARG A 283 3.58 3.73 -21.30
C ARG A 283 4.26 4.59 -20.25
N GLU A 284 3.77 5.82 -20.04
CA GLU A 284 4.38 6.71 -19.04
C GLU A 284 4.09 6.23 -17.62
N PHE A 285 2.85 5.79 -17.36
CA PHE A 285 2.45 5.29 -16.05
C PHE A 285 3.20 3.99 -15.68
N GLU A 286 3.48 3.13 -16.66
CA GLU A 286 4.32 1.95 -16.48
C GLU A 286 5.72 2.31 -15.97
N LYS A 287 6.33 3.38 -16.48
CA LYS A 287 7.64 3.86 -16.01
C LYS A 287 7.60 4.29 -14.55
N VAL A 288 6.53 4.97 -14.14
CA VAL A 288 6.32 5.42 -12.74
C VAL A 288 6.12 4.22 -11.82
N MET A 289 5.37 3.21 -12.27
CA MET A 289 4.94 2.07 -11.45
C MET A 289 5.85 0.85 -11.54
N ARG A 290 7.09 0.98 -12.03
CA ARG A 290 8.05 -0.13 -12.20
C ARG A 290 8.19 -1.00 -10.94
N ASN A 291 8.03 -0.43 -9.75
CA ASN A 291 8.16 -1.11 -8.46
C ASN A 291 6.84 -1.69 -7.90
N GLY A 292 5.73 -1.63 -8.64
CA GLY A 292 4.44 -2.21 -8.26
C GLY A 292 3.34 -1.18 -7.96
N GLY A 293 2.25 -1.63 -7.32
CA GLY A 293 1.11 -0.79 -6.94
C GLY A 293 -0.15 -0.92 -7.81
N TYR A 294 -0.09 -1.63 -8.94
CA TYR A 294 -1.23 -1.83 -9.86
C TYR A 294 -2.51 -2.40 -9.21
N GLY A 295 -2.37 -3.09 -8.08
CA GLY A 295 -3.51 -3.68 -7.38
C GLY A 295 -4.53 -2.68 -6.83
N MET A 296 -4.22 -1.38 -6.77
CA MET A 296 -5.17 -0.33 -6.41
C MET A 296 -6.29 -0.17 -7.46
N PHE A 297 -5.98 -0.34 -8.75
CA PHE A 297 -6.92 -0.21 -9.87
C PHE A 297 -7.93 -1.36 -9.96
N ILE A 298 -7.80 -2.38 -9.10
CA ILE A 298 -8.72 -3.51 -9.07
C ILE A 298 -9.94 -3.20 -8.19
N GLU A 299 -9.76 -2.35 -7.19
CA GLU A 299 -10.77 -2.18 -6.15
C GLU A 299 -12.07 -1.60 -6.72
N GLY A 300 -13.15 -2.37 -6.61
CA GLY A 300 -14.45 -1.95 -7.13
C GLY A 300 -14.55 -1.98 -8.66
N MET A 301 -13.64 -2.63 -9.40
CA MET A 301 -13.61 -2.63 -10.87
C MET A 301 -14.88 -3.16 -11.57
N PHE A 302 -15.77 -3.81 -10.82
CA PHE A 302 -17.06 -4.30 -11.29
C PHE A 302 -18.26 -3.51 -10.73
N LYS A 303 -18.01 -2.44 -9.95
CA LYS A 303 -19.07 -1.59 -9.40
C LYS A 303 -19.51 -0.57 -10.45
N LYS A 304 -20.81 -0.25 -10.48
CA LYS A 304 -21.38 0.77 -11.38
C LYS A 304 -20.74 2.16 -11.25
N ARG A 305 -20.27 2.51 -10.04
CA ARG A 305 -19.60 3.80 -9.76
C ARG A 305 -18.07 3.70 -9.80
N TYR A 306 -17.52 2.66 -10.43
CA TYR A 306 -16.08 2.53 -10.57
C TYR A 306 -15.51 3.77 -11.25
N LEU A 307 -14.51 4.38 -10.63
CA LEU A 307 -13.81 5.59 -11.11
C LEU A 307 -14.68 6.83 -11.30
N LYS A 308 -15.88 6.90 -10.69
CA LYS A 308 -16.74 8.07 -10.83
C LYS A 308 -16.01 9.37 -10.51
N GLU A 309 -15.24 9.38 -9.42
CA GLU A 309 -14.47 10.55 -9.00
C GLU A 309 -13.41 10.95 -10.05
N PHE A 310 -12.77 9.98 -10.72
CA PHE A 310 -11.83 10.28 -11.81
C PHE A 310 -12.53 10.79 -13.07
N LEU A 311 -13.76 10.35 -13.34
CA LEU A 311 -14.57 10.90 -14.43
C LEU A 311 -15.01 12.33 -14.14
N ASP A 312 -15.47 12.59 -12.91
CA ASP A 312 -15.87 13.92 -12.48
C ASP A 312 -14.65 14.87 -12.46
N LEU A 313 -13.45 14.36 -12.13
CA LEU A 313 -12.20 15.14 -12.08
C LEU A 313 -11.78 15.61 -13.47
N LYS A 314 -12.00 14.78 -14.49
CA LYS A 314 -11.69 15.10 -15.89
C LYS A 314 -12.35 16.40 -16.37
N MET A 315 -13.52 16.75 -15.84
CA MET A 315 -14.26 17.97 -16.22
C MET A 315 -13.51 19.27 -15.89
N TYR A 316 -12.51 19.22 -15.01
CA TYR A 316 -11.71 20.36 -14.59
C TYR A 316 -10.48 20.64 -15.46
N PHE A 317 -10.26 19.80 -16.48
CA PHE A 317 -9.14 19.91 -17.40
C PHE A 317 -9.64 20.28 -18.80
N SER A 318 -8.83 21.05 -19.54
CA SER A 318 -9.21 21.57 -20.86
C SER A 318 -9.12 20.52 -21.97
N SER A 319 -8.36 19.43 -21.77
CA SER A 319 -8.25 18.34 -22.73
C SER A 319 -7.90 17.01 -22.04
N GLU A 320 -8.15 15.88 -22.73
CA GLU A 320 -7.71 14.56 -22.27
C GLU A 320 -6.19 14.48 -22.08
N LYS A 321 -5.42 15.17 -22.93
CA LYS A 321 -3.95 15.18 -22.85
C LYS A 321 -3.48 15.90 -21.59
N GLN A 322 -4.08 17.04 -21.27
CA GLN A 322 -3.78 17.77 -20.03
C GLN A 322 -4.16 16.92 -18.80
N TYR A 323 -5.30 16.25 -18.84
CA TYR A 323 -5.73 15.38 -17.75
C TYR A 323 -4.80 14.18 -17.56
N ALA A 324 -4.39 13.53 -18.66
CA ALA A 324 -3.43 12.43 -18.63
C ALA A 324 -2.10 12.84 -18.00
N ASN A 325 -1.56 13.99 -18.41
CA ASN A 325 -0.33 14.53 -17.83
C ASN A 325 -0.50 14.82 -16.33
N ALA A 326 -1.61 15.46 -15.94
CA ALA A 326 -1.88 15.77 -14.54
C ALA A 326 -1.97 14.52 -13.65
N LEU A 327 -2.55 13.41 -14.15
CA LEU A 327 -2.59 12.14 -13.43
C LEU A 327 -1.20 11.48 -13.34
N ILE A 328 -0.41 11.54 -14.41
CA ILE A 328 0.95 10.99 -14.45
C ILE A 328 1.85 11.75 -13.48
N ASP A 329 1.83 13.08 -13.54
CA ASP A 329 2.70 13.92 -12.71
C ASP A 329 2.31 13.79 -11.23
N PHE A 330 1.00 13.81 -10.93
CA PHE A 330 0.54 13.55 -9.56
C PHE A 330 1.00 12.19 -9.02
N MET A 331 1.04 11.15 -9.86
CA MET A 331 1.59 9.86 -9.45
C MET A 331 3.10 9.84 -9.28
N LYS A 332 3.85 10.61 -10.08
CA LYS A 332 5.29 10.76 -9.88
C LYS A 332 5.54 11.40 -8.52
N ASP A 333 4.89 12.52 -8.23
CA ASP A 333 5.04 13.27 -6.98
C ASP A 333 4.80 12.37 -5.77
N LEU A 334 3.72 11.57 -5.80
CA LEU A 334 3.41 10.60 -4.75
C LEU A 334 4.46 9.49 -4.56
N VAL A 335 5.16 9.10 -5.62
CA VAL A 335 6.17 8.03 -5.59
C VAL A 335 7.57 8.56 -5.29
N THR A 336 7.88 9.82 -5.64
CA THR A 336 9.22 10.41 -5.50
C THR A 336 9.39 11.32 -4.29
N GLU A 337 8.41 12.15 -3.94
CA GLU A 337 8.58 13.18 -2.91
C GLU A 337 8.17 12.71 -1.52
N PHE A 338 7.23 11.76 -1.45
CA PHE A 338 6.71 11.24 -0.21
C PHE A 338 6.93 9.73 -0.18
N TYR A 339 7.42 9.18 0.94
CA TYR A 339 7.49 7.73 1.17
C TYR A 339 6.08 7.11 1.35
N HIS A 340 5.13 7.53 0.53
CA HIS A 340 3.72 7.20 0.61
C HIS A 340 3.35 6.17 -0.46
N SER A 341 2.47 5.25 -0.05
CA SER A 341 2.07 4.11 -0.87
C SER A 341 1.24 4.60 -2.06
N PRO A 342 1.40 4.03 -3.28
CA PRO A 342 0.54 4.32 -4.44
C PRO A 342 -0.97 4.27 -4.14
N SER A 343 -1.39 3.61 -3.07
CA SER A 343 -2.77 3.64 -2.56
C SER A 343 -3.33 5.04 -2.29
N GLU A 344 -2.50 6.05 -2.00
CA GLU A 344 -2.97 7.40 -1.69
C GLU A 344 -3.60 8.13 -2.88
N PHE A 345 -3.25 7.76 -4.11
CA PHE A 345 -3.80 8.34 -5.33
C PHE A 345 -5.33 8.32 -5.37
N PHE A 346 -5.96 7.18 -5.05
CA PHE A 346 -7.41 7.08 -4.99
C PHE A 346 -7.99 7.81 -3.78
N THR A 347 -7.27 7.85 -2.66
CA THR A 347 -7.72 8.52 -1.43
C THR A 347 -7.80 10.03 -1.64
N ILE A 348 -6.74 10.64 -2.19
CA ILE A 348 -6.69 12.08 -2.44
C ILE A 348 -7.77 12.50 -3.43
N VAL A 349 -7.94 11.75 -4.52
CA VAL A 349 -9.01 12.04 -5.50
C VAL A 349 -10.40 11.93 -4.84
N LYS A 350 -10.64 10.95 -3.97
CA LYS A 350 -11.91 10.88 -3.20
C LYS A 350 -12.06 12.05 -2.22
N ASP A 351 -10.99 12.46 -1.56
CA ASP A 351 -11.00 13.55 -0.59
C ASP A 351 -11.29 14.91 -1.24
N ILE A 352 -10.78 15.15 -2.46
CA ILE A 352 -11.17 16.29 -3.31
C ILE A 352 -12.70 16.37 -3.42
N PHE A 353 -13.37 15.29 -3.83
CA PHE A 353 -14.83 15.33 -4.00
C PHE A 353 -15.59 15.41 -2.67
N LYS A 354 -15.04 14.83 -1.60
CA LYS A 354 -15.61 14.94 -0.25
C LYS A 354 -15.57 16.38 0.26
N MET A 355 -14.44 17.07 0.11
CA MET A 355 -14.28 18.48 0.49
C MET A 355 -15.16 19.37 -0.39
N LYS A 356 -15.10 19.20 -1.71
CA LYS A 356 -15.95 19.94 -2.66
C LYS A 356 -17.44 19.83 -2.31
N LYS A 357 -17.93 18.62 -2.02
CA LYS A 357 -19.34 18.41 -1.66
C LYS A 357 -19.73 19.18 -0.38
N LYS A 358 -18.83 19.26 0.60
CA LYS A 358 -19.07 20.05 1.81
C LYS A 358 -19.01 21.54 1.53
N LEU A 359 -18.04 22.00 0.75
CA LEU A 359 -17.91 23.40 0.33
C LEU A 359 -19.17 23.91 -0.37
N ILE A 360 -19.69 23.18 -1.35
CA ILE A 360 -20.93 23.53 -2.07
C ILE A 360 -22.15 23.57 -1.13
N LYS A 361 -22.15 22.76 -0.07
CA LYS A 361 -23.26 22.73 0.89
C LYS A 361 -23.26 23.97 1.79
N GLU A 362 -22.08 24.45 2.18
CA GLU A 362 -21.92 25.49 3.20
C GLU A 362 -21.73 26.88 2.59
N ILE A 363 -21.25 26.98 1.35
CA ILE A 363 -21.04 28.24 0.62
C ILE A 363 -21.96 28.24 -0.61
N ALA A 364 -22.99 29.08 -0.57
CA ALA A 364 -23.83 29.35 -1.73
C ALA A 364 -22.96 29.85 -2.89
N ASP A 365 -23.18 29.30 -4.09
CA ASP A 365 -22.44 29.63 -5.32
C ASP A 365 -20.94 29.33 -5.32
N TYR A 366 -20.45 28.40 -4.48
CA TYR A 366 -19.04 27.98 -4.51
C TYR A 366 -18.60 27.51 -5.91
N GLN A 367 -17.79 28.33 -6.57
CA GLN A 367 -17.23 28.03 -7.88
C GLN A 367 -15.87 27.36 -7.74
N VAL A 368 -15.72 26.23 -8.43
CA VAL A 368 -14.47 25.49 -8.50
C VAL A 368 -13.76 25.88 -9.81
N PRO A 369 -12.62 26.60 -9.77
CA PRO A 369 -11.92 27.00 -10.97
C PRO A 369 -11.36 25.78 -11.73
N LYS A 370 -10.97 25.96 -13.00
CA LYS A 370 -10.20 24.93 -13.72
C LYS A 370 -8.78 24.87 -13.15
N PHE A 371 -8.24 23.67 -12.99
CA PHE A 371 -6.93 23.47 -12.38
C PHE A 371 -5.90 22.92 -13.38
N ARG A 372 -4.63 23.19 -13.11
CA ARG A 372 -3.50 22.68 -13.90
C ARG A 372 -2.97 21.35 -13.38
N SER A 373 -3.07 21.08 -12.07
CA SER A 373 -2.61 19.85 -11.43
C SER A 373 -3.60 19.35 -10.37
N ILE A 374 -3.57 18.05 -10.08
CA ILE A 374 -4.44 17.45 -9.05
C ILE A 374 -4.05 17.91 -7.65
N GLY A 375 -2.74 18.05 -7.37
CA GLY A 375 -2.24 18.60 -6.11
C GLY A 375 -2.78 20.01 -5.83
N SER A 376 -2.70 20.93 -6.80
CA SER A 376 -3.23 22.29 -6.62
C SER A 376 -4.74 22.32 -6.36
N PHE A 377 -5.49 21.38 -6.94
CA PHE A 377 -6.92 21.24 -6.66
C PHE A 377 -7.16 20.76 -5.23
N HIS A 378 -6.45 19.73 -4.78
CA HIS A 378 -6.53 19.25 -3.40
C HIS A 378 -6.18 20.34 -2.38
N ASP A 379 -5.11 21.10 -2.62
CA ASP A 379 -4.64 22.13 -1.69
C ASP A 379 -5.61 23.31 -1.59
N GLN A 380 -6.17 23.75 -2.72
CA GLN A 380 -7.20 24.79 -2.72
C GLN A 380 -8.44 24.36 -1.93
N LEU A 381 -8.98 23.16 -2.19
CA LEU A 381 -10.13 22.67 -1.44
C LEU A 381 -9.82 22.49 0.04
N THR A 382 -8.60 22.09 0.38
CA THR A 382 -8.16 21.97 1.78
C THR A 382 -8.16 23.33 2.48
N ARG A 383 -7.65 24.38 1.81
CA ARG A 383 -7.72 25.76 2.32
C ARG A 383 -9.16 26.19 2.58
N ASP A 384 -10.01 26.09 1.57
CA ASP A 384 -11.38 26.59 1.66
C ASP A 384 -12.19 25.77 2.69
N TYR A 385 -11.95 24.46 2.74
CA TYR A 385 -12.59 23.59 3.72
C TYR A 385 -12.17 23.91 5.15
N LYS A 386 -10.90 24.27 5.38
CA LYS A 386 -10.44 24.76 6.70
C LYS A 386 -11.16 26.03 7.10
N LYS A 387 -11.35 26.99 6.18
CA LYS A 387 -12.09 28.24 6.44
C LYS A 387 -13.55 28.03 6.83
N ILE A 388 -14.21 26.98 6.35
CA ILE A 388 -15.58 26.66 6.81
C ILE A 388 -15.54 26.04 8.21
N LYS A 389 -14.56 25.17 8.47
CA LYS A 389 -14.45 24.48 9.76
C LYS A 389 -14.15 25.46 10.89
N GLU A 390 -13.42 26.52 10.59
CA GLU A 390 -13.06 27.58 11.53
C GLU A 390 -13.94 28.80 11.33
N LYS A 391 -14.74 29.19 12.33
CA LYS A 391 -15.52 30.43 12.28
C LYS A 391 -14.58 31.60 11.97
N TYR A 392 -14.97 32.48 11.05
CA TYR A 392 -14.22 33.71 10.79
C TYR A 392 -14.16 34.54 12.08
N ILE A 393 -12.94 34.89 12.49
CA ILE A 393 -12.69 35.76 13.64
C ILE A 393 -11.68 36.81 13.17
N GLU A 394 -12.11 38.07 13.24
CA GLU A 394 -11.24 39.22 13.05
C GLU A 394 -10.29 39.35 14.24
N ILE A 395 -9.01 39.57 13.97
CA ILE A 395 -8.01 39.80 15.02
C ILE A 395 -8.03 41.29 15.34
N GLN A 396 -8.43 41.63 16.56
CA GLN A 396 -8.58 43.00 17.02
C GLN A 396 -7.26 43.54 17.57
N TYR A 397 -6.79 44.64 16.99
CA TYR A 397 -5.58 45.34 17.43
C TYR A 397 -5.91 46.75 17.89
N THR A 398 -5.14 47.26 18.86
CA THR A 398 -5.22 48.67 19.26
C THR A 398 -4.40 49.53 18.30
N ASP A 399 -4.71 50.83 18.24
CA ASP A 399 -3.92 51.81 17.48
C ASP A 399 -2.44 51.82 17.90
N GLU A 400 -2.16 51.55 19.18
CA GLU A 400 -0.80 51.46 19.69
C GLU A 400 -0.07 50.23 19.14
N GLU A 401 -0.73 49.07 19.11
CA GLU A 401 -0.19 47.83 18.53
C GLU A 401 0.08 48.01 17.03
N GLN A 402 -0.86 48.61 16.29
CA GLN A 402 -0.70 48.92 14.88
C GLN A 402 0.46 49.88 14.65
N LYS A 403 0.50 51.02 15.36
CA LYS A 403 1.63 51.98 15.28
C LYS A 403 2.97 51.33 15.64
N LYS A 404 2.97 50.35 16.55
CA LYS A 404 4.19 49.65 16.98
C LYS A 404 4.69 48.65 15.95
N LEU A 405 3.81 47.90 15.31
CA LEU A 405 4.16 46.72 14.50
C LEU A 405 4.03 46.95 13.00
N GLU A 406 3.20 47.88 12.57
CA GLU A 406 3.04 48.16 11.16
C GLU A 406 4.05 49.20 10.68
N MET A 407 4.58 48.99 9.48
CA MET A 407 5.54 49.88 8.87
C MET A 407 5.47 49.76 7.35
N GLU A 408 5.59 50.88 6.68
CA GLU A 408 5.83 50.92 5.25
C GLU A 408 7.29 51.30 5.00
N THR A 409 7.97 50.55 4.15
CA THR A 409 9.31 50.85 3.63
C THR A 409 9.21 51.19 2.15
N ASP A 410 10.32 51.49 1.48
CA ASP A 410 10.29 51.80 0.05
C ASP A 410 9.86 50.59 -0.80
N THR A 411 10.25 49.37 -0.38
CA THR A 411 10.03 48.14 -1.14
C THR A 411 8.93 47.24 -0.59
N HIS A 412 8.61 47.34 0.71
CA HIS A 412 7.69 46.42 1.38
C HIS A 412 6.70 47.12 2.31
N LYS A 413 5.58 46.45 2.60
CA LYS A 413 4.65 46.78 3.69
C LYS A 413 4.68 45.69 4.74
N LEU A 414 4.83 46.08 6.00
CA LEU A 414 4.72 45.21 7.15
C LEU A 414 3.39 45.51 7.81
N VAL A 415 2.46 44.56 7.76
CA VAL A 415 1.07 44.74 8.19
C VAL A 415 0.66 43.62 9.13
N LEU A 416 -0.20 43.91 10.10
CA LEU A 416 -0.72 42.87 10.99
C LEU A 416 -1.73 41.98 10.25
N ALA A 417 -1.73 40.69 10.57
CA ALA A 417 -2.72 39.76 10.06
C ALA A 417 -4.11 40.08 10.63
N LYS A 418 -5.08 40.32 9.77
CA LYS A 418 -6.42 40.84 10.11
C LYS A 418 -7.39 39.77 10.60
N SER A 419 -7.16 38.50 10.28
CA SER A 419 -8.08 37.41 10.66
C SER A 419 -7.41 36.04 10.66
N ASN A 420 -8.02 35.08 11.34
CA ASN A 420 -7.63 33.67 11.24
C ASN A 420 -7.66 33.14 9.80
N HIS A 421 -8.66 33.54 9.00
CA HIS A 421 -8.75 33.13 7.60
C HIS A 421 -7.58 33.67 6.75
N GLN A 422 -7.13 34.90 7.01
CA GLN A 422 -5.94 35.44 6.34
C GLN A 422 -4.68 34.64 6.70
N LEU A 423 -4.55 34.18 7.95
CA LEU A 423 -3.45 33.31 8.37
C LEU A 423 -3.47 31.96 7.65
N VAL A 424 -4.64 31.35 7.45
CA VAL A 424 -4.78 30.11 6.66
C VAL A 424 -4.35 30.33 5.21
N ASP A 425 -4.75 31.45 4.61
CA ASP A 425 -4.38 31.78 3.22
C ASP A 425 -2.88 32.01 3.06
N VAL A 426 -2.29 32.84 3.92
CA VAL A 426 -0.85 33.12 3.91
C VAL A 426 -0.06 31.84 4.16
N GLY A 427 -0.44 31.06 5.18
CA GLY A 427 0.24 29.81 5.51
C GLY A 427 0.25 28.83 4.36
N SER A 428 -0.88 28.70 3.67
CA SER A 428 -0.94 27.81 2.51
C SER A 428 -0.24 28.37 1.27
N ARG A 429 -0.25 29.69 1.03
CA ARG A 429 0.50 30.31 -0.07
C ARG A 429 2.00 30.18 0.10
N LEU A 430 2.48 30.40 1.32
CA LEU A 430 3.90 30.30 1.66
C LEU A 430 4.33 28.86 1.96
N GLY A 431 3.41 27.92 2.18
CA GLY A 431 3.78 26.55 2.58
C GLY A 431 4.38 26.50 4.00
N ILE A 432 3.83 27.31 4.92
CA ILE A 432 4.27 27.43 6.31
C ILE A 432 3.10 27.22 7.28
N CYS A 433 3.40 26.94 8.55
CA CYS A 433 2.40 26.57 9.55
C CYS A 433 1.70 27.75 10.23
N VAL A 434 1.74 28.97 9.69
CA VAL A 434 1.20 30.15 10.39
C VAL A 434 -0.31 30.07 10.70
N GLY A 435 -1.07 29.35 9.86
CA GLY A 435 -2.50 29.14 10.08
C GLY A 435 -2.83 28.45 11.41
N SER A 436 -1.95 27.57 11.94
CA SER A 436 -2.19 26.91 13.23
C SER A 436 -2.01 27.84 14.44
N TYR A 437 -1.52 29.07 14.25
CA TYR A 437 -1.36 30.05 15.31
C TYR A 437 -2.52 31.03 15.42
N ALA A 438 -3.64 30.79 14.71
CA ALA A 438 -4.81 31.64 14.75
C ALA A 438 -5.30 31.93 16.17
N ASP A 439 -5.44 30.90 17.02
CA ASP A 439 -5.86 31.09 18.42
C ASP A 439 -4.86 31.92 19.23
N ALA A 440 -3.56 31.75 19.00
CA ALA A 440 -2.53 32.54 19.66
C ALA A 440 -2.59 34.01 19.23
N ALA A 441 -2.84 34.25 17.94
CA ALA A 441 -3.00 35.59 17.36
C ALA A 441 -4.25 36.30 17.88
N ILE A 442 -5.40 35.63 17.87
CA ILE A 442 -6.67 36.15 18.40
C ILE A 442 -6.54 36.51 19.87
N ASN A 443 -5.88 35.67 20.67
CA ASN A 443 -5.73 35.87 22.11
C ASN A 443 -4.51 36.75 22.48
N LYS A 444 -3.87 37.41 21.50
CA LYS A 444 -2.69 38.28 21.70
C LYS A 444 -1.50 37.62 22.43
N LYS A 445 -1.40 36.29 22.35
CA LYS A 445 -0.21 35.54 22.83
C LYS A 445 0.93 35.59 21.82
N LEU A 446 0.60 35.90 20.56
CA LEU A 446 1.54 36.05 19.46
C LEU A 446 0.99 37.08 18.49
N PHE A 447 1.83 37.93 17.93
CA PHE A 447 1.47 38.87 16.87
C PHE A 447 2.06 38.38 15.57
N ILE A 448 1.23 38.29 14.53
CA ILE A 448 1.67 37.87 13.21
C ILE A 448 1.73 39.09 12.30
N VAL A 449 2.94 39.43 11.86
CA VAL A 449 3.17 40.51 10.89
C VAL A 449 3.50 39.89 9.53
N LEU A 450 2.73 40.29 8.52
CA LEU A 450 2.88 39.88 7.14
C LEU A 450 3.77 40.89 6.42
N VAL A 451 4.75 40.40 5.67
CA VAL A 451 5.62 41.23 4.83
C VAL A 451 5.14 41.12 3.39
N GLU A 452 4.59 42.20 2.87
CA GLU A 452 4.06 42.33 1.51
C GLU A 452 5.06 43.06 0.62
N ASP A 453 5.42 42.45 -0.50
CA ASP A 453 6.19 43.10 -1.56
C ASP A 453 5.29 44.09 -2.32
N LYS A 454 5.72 45.34 -2.46
CA LYS A 454 4.92 46.39 -3.10
C LYS A 454 4.83 46.26 -4.62
N VAL A 455 5.80 45.63 -5.26
CA VAL A 455 5.84 45.46 -6.72
C VAL A 455 4.94 44.30 -7.12
N GLU A 456 5.05 43.18 -6.39
CA GLU A 456 4.30 41.96 -6.67
C GLU A 456 2.91 41.91 -6.03
N ASP A 457 2.64 42.83 -5.09
CA ASP A 457 1.41 42.90 -4.28
C ASP A 457 1.07 41.56 -3.60
N LYS A 458 2.09 40.92 -3.03
CA LYS A 458 1.99 39.58 -2.41
C LYS A 458 2.76 39.52 -1.11
N VAL A 459 2.23 38.76 -0.14
CA VAL A 459 2.98 38.41 1.08
C VAL A 459 4.12 37.47 0.69
N THR A 460 5.34 37.87 1.01
CA THR A 460 6.57 37.13 0.77
C THR A 460 7.09 36.46 2.04
N HIS A 461 6.86 37.06 3.21
CA HIS A 461 7.34 36.55 4.49
C HIS A 461 6.30 36.71 5.60
N CYS A 462 6.48 35.92 6.66
CA CYS A 462 5.69 35.98 7.88
C CYS A 462 6.60 36.11 9.09
N LEU A 463 6.31 37.08 9.96
CA LEU A 463 7.03 37.33 11.20
C LEU A 463 6.15 36.96 12.39
N GLU A 464 6.74 36.25 13.34
CA GLU A 464 6.13 35.93 14.63
C GLU A 464 6.74 36.82 15.70
N ILE A 465 5.91 37.61 16.37
CA ILE A 465 6.33 38.60 17.36
C ILE A 465 5.66 38.32 18.69
N ASN A 466 6.45 38.18 19.76
CA ASN A 466 5.95 38.00 21.11
C ASN A 466 6.13 39.28 21.94
N HIS A 467 5.24 39.50 22.91
CA HIS A 467 5.25 40.60 23.85
C HIS A 467 4.98 40.13 25.30
N ASP A 468 5.98 39.46 25.91
CA ASP A 468 5.91 39.09 27.34
C ASP A 468 6.44 40.19 28.30
N ARG A 469 7.50 40.90 27.88
CA ARG A 469 8.16 42.01 28.63
C ARG A 469 8.71 43.10 27.72
N ARG A 470 9.18 42.68 26.54
CA ARG A 470 9.65 43.53 25.45
C ARG A 470 9.17 42.90 24.15
N TRP A 471 8.93 43.74 23.15
CA TRP A 471 8.60 43.29 21.80
C TRP A 471 9.79 42.57 21.18
N LYS A 472 9.59 41.34 20.73
CA LYS A 472 10.64 40.54 20.12
C LYS A 472 10.13 39.71 18.94
N ILE A 473 10.87 39.71 17.84
CA ILE A 473 10.66 38.76 16.73
C ILE A 473 11.28 37.44 17.14
N VAL A 474 10.44 36.41 17.22
CA VAL A 474 10.84 35.03 17.57
C VAL A 474 10.93 34.11 16.36
N GLN A 475 10.39 34.54 15.21
CA GLN A 475 10.52 33.81 13.94
C GLN A 475 10.34 34.75 12.75
N ALA A 476 11.04 34.48 11.65
CA ALA A 476 10.85 35.15 10.36
C ALA A 476 11.01 34.13 9.22
N LYS A 477 9.91 33.76 8.56
CA LYS A 477 9.92 32.71 7.53
C LYS A 477 9.45 33.20 6.17
N ALA A 478 10.20 32.80 5.14
CA ALA A 478 9.83 32.90 3.74
C ALA A 478 9.03 31.66 3.31
N LYS A 479 8.87 31.48 2.00
CA LYS A 479 8.23 30.30 1.41
C LYS A 479 8.94 29.02 1.85
N TYR A 480 8.17 27.97 2.19
CA TYR A 480 8.62 26.65 2.64
C TYR A 480 9.52 26.67 3.89
N ASN A 481 9.25 27.61 4.81
CA ASN A 481 10.03 27.83 6.03
C ASN A 481 11.50 28.21 5.79
N ASP A 482 11.80 28.69 4.58
CA ASP A 482 13.13 29.21 4.23
C ASP A 482 13.41 30.53 4.96
N TYR A 483 14.68 30.92 4.97
CA TYR A 483 15.14 32.16 5.59
C TYR A 483 14.90 33.37 4.67
N PRO A 484 14.71 34.57 5.23
CA PRO A 484 14.69 35.80 4.43
C PRO A 484 16.02 35.99 3.69
N SER A 485 15.97 36.53 2.48
CA SER A 485 17.19 36.90 1.74
C SER A 485 17.99 37.97 2.48
N GLU A 486 19.24 38.21 2.08
CA GLU A 486 20.10 39.23 2.71
C GLU A 486 19.48 40.65 2.64
N GLU A 487 18.85 40.97 1.52
CA GLU A 487 18.13 42.24 1.33
C GLU A 487 16.97 42.39 2.32
N VAL A 488 16.12 41.36 2.42
CA VAL A 488 14.98 41.35 3.33
C VAL A 488 15.47 41.34 4.78
N THR A 489 16.55 40.63 5.08
CA THR A 489 17.21 40.62 6.40
C THR A 489 17.65 42.03 6.81
N ARG A 490 18.32 42.78 5.92
CA ARG A 490 18.69 44.19 6.17
C ARG A 490 17.47 45.07 6.42
N MET A 491 16.39 44.88 5.65
CA MET A 491 15.12 45.58 5.84
C MET A 491 14.53 45.28 7.22
N LEU A 492 14.48 44.01 7.62
CA LEU A 492 13.95 43.56 8.91
C LEU A 492 14.79 44.09 10.08
N ILE A 493 16.11 44.13 9.97
CA ILE A 493 16.99 44.74 10.99
C ILE A 493 16.67 46.23 11.14
N SER A 494 16.51 46.95 10.03
CA SER A 494 16.14 48.37 10.05
C SER A 494 14.74 48.62 10.64
N TYR A 495 13.77 47.76 10.32
CA TYR A 495 12.45 47.74 10.92
C TYR A 495 12.53 47.53 12.44
N CYS A 496 13.25 46.51 12.90
CA CYS A 496 13.45 46.20 14.32
C CYS A 496 14.06 47.39 15.08
N LYS A 497 15.11 48.00 14.53
CA LYS A 497 15.79 49.16 15.12
C LYS A 497 14.85 50.35 15.26
N ARG A 498 14.11 50.69 14.21
CA ARG A 498 13.17 51.83 14.21
C ARG A 498 12.00 51.62 15.16
N LYS A 499 11.43 50.41 15.17
CA LYS A 499 10.30 50.08 16.06
C LYS A 499 10.74 49.68 17.46
N LYS A 500 12.04 49.60 17.77
CA LYS A 500 12.58 49.12 19.06
C LYS A 500 12.02 47.73 19.40
N ILE A 501 12.13 46.80 18.46
CA ILE A 501 11.77 45.38 18.57
C ILE A 501 13.08 44.59 18.61
N LEU A 502 13.21 43.67 19.56
CA LEU A 502 14.40 42.81 19.68
C LEU A 502 14.32 41.67 18.66
N ILE A 503 15.47 41.24 18.16
CA ILE A 503 15.57 40.05 17.31
C ILE A 503 15.95 38.89 18.24
N ASP A 504 15.05 37.92 18.38
CA ASP A 504 15.19 36.71 19.22
C ASP A 504 14.94 35.46 18.36
N THR A 505 15.56 35.44 17.18
CA THR A 505 15.51 34.32 16.23
C THR A 505 16.82 34.21 15.48
N TYR A 506 17.13 33.00 15.03
CA TYR A 506 18.24 32.73 14.13
C TYR A 506 17.90 32.94 12.65
N ASP A 507 16.64 33.23 12.33
CA ASP A 507 16.22 33.45 10.95
C ASP A 507 16.76 34.76 10.35
N ILE A 508 17.11 35.73 11.20
CA ILE A 508 17.59 37.05 10.81
C ILE A 508 19.06 37.16 11.26
N ARG A 509 19.98 36.73 10.41
CA ARG A 509 21.43 36.85 10.63
C ARG A 509 22.08 37.56 9.44
N MET A 510 22.96 38.52 9.71
CA MET A 510 23.92 38.92 8.69
C MET A 510 25.05 37.89 8.71
N GLU A 511 25.36 37.28 7.58
CA GLU A 511 26.66 36.62 7.43
C GLU A 511 27.71 37.69 7.69
N LEU A 512 28.50 37.52 8.76
CA LEU A 512 29.76 38.21 8.86
C LEU A 512 30.60 37.63 7.73
N ALA A 513 30.84 38.43 6.69
CA ALA A 513 31.74 38.07 5.61
C ALA A 513 33.04 37.53 6.22
N SER A 514 33.32 36.26 5.94
CA SER A 514 34.58 35.57 6.25
C SER A 514 35.67 35.98 5.29
#